data_AF-A0A9D6HV33-F1
#
_entry.id   AF-A0A9D6HV33-F1
#
_cell.length_a   1.000
_cell.length_b   1.000
_cell.length_c   1.000
_cell.angle_alpha   90.00
_cell.angle_beta   90.00
_cell.angle_gamma   90.00
#
_symmetry.space_group_name_H-M   'P 1'
#
loop_
_entity.id
_entity.type
_entity.pdbx_description
1 polymer ?
#
loop_
_entity_poly.entity_id
_entity_poly.type
_entity_poly.pdbx_seq_one_letter_code
_entity_poly.pdbx_strand_id
1 'polypeptide(L)'
;MKKSHLIYLLLFLLPAFPGRVAQAQAEKVDKTPSPSRIAEAESLFQKINDANNGLKDYVTNLDIMVKTFGIGLNLKGELYYKEPEKVKLVLKNVPDFLSKHKHIFATKTITGTMRKGFNSRVIGAESLNGAPCWVMEMIPKREGSILSIRLWARKKDSALLKILYHYRDGGVITLNQDFQAEKGFLLPGRSYADIRFPKIQGTIEATYRDYRINTGLSDQIFETS
;
A
#
# COMPACT_ATOMS: atom_id res chain seq x y z
N MET A 1 6.41 -24.42 -6.56
CA MET A 1 6.20 -22.95 -6.59
C MET A 1 7.33 -22.32 -7.42
N LYS A 2 7.06 -21.62 -8.52
CA LYS A 2 8.15 -20.91 -9.25
C LYS A 2 8.68 -19.80 -8.35
N LYS A 3 9.99 -19.82 -8.04
CA LYS A 3 10.71 -18.92 -7.13
C LYS A 3 10.44 -17.41 -7.34
N SER A 4 9.93 -17.02 -8.52
CA SER A 4 9.56 -15.65 -8.87
C SER A 4 8.37 -15.06 -8.12
N HIS A 5 7.48 -15.87 -7.52
CA HIS A 5 6.21 -15.35 -6.99
C HIS A 5 6.36 -14.61 -5.65
N LEU A 6 7.35 -15.00 -4.83
CA LEU A 6 7.58 -14.40 -3.50
C LEU A 6 7.99 -12.92 -3.56
N ILE A 7 8.66 -12.50 -4.64
CA ILE A 7 9.13 -11.11 -4.83
C ILE A 7 7.95 -10.16 -5.06
N TYR A 8 6.97 -10.59 -5.85
CA TYR A 8 5.76 -9.81 -6.08
C TYR A 8 4.98 -9.57 -4.79
N LEU A 9 5.08 -10.50 -3.83
CA LEU A 9 4.38 -10.36 -2.55
C LEU A 9 4.99 -9.25 -1.68
N LEU A 10 6.30 -9.05 -1.74
CA LEU A 10 6.98 -8.00 -0.97
C LEU A 10 6.71 -6.59 -1.49
N LEU A 11 6.27 -6.43 -2.74
CA LEU A 11 5.83 -5.13 -3.28
C LEU A 11 4.59 -4.58 -2.57
N PHE A 12 3.78 -5.44 -1.92
CA PHE A 12 2.60 -5.02 -1.16
C PHE A 12 2.95 -4.50 0.24
N LEU A 13 4.22 -4.54 0.64
CA LEU A 13 4.70 -3.94 1.89
C LEU A 13 5.02 -2.44 1.75
N LEU A 14 4.91 -1.89 0.54
CA LEU A 14 5.16 -0.49 0.32
C LEU A 14 4.00 0.34 0.91
N PRO A 15 4.28 1.39 1.69
CA PRO A 15 3.26 2.23 2.30
C PRO A 15 2.32 2.82 1.27
N ALA A 16 1.04 2.90 1.65
CA ALA A 16 0.14 3.90 1.15
C ALA A 16 0.02 4.99 2.23
N PHE A 17 0.44 6.23 1.94
CA PHE A 17 0.50 7.30 2.94
C PHE A 17 -0.89 7.89 3.24
N PRO A 18 -1.19 8.22 4.51
CA PRO A 18 -2.41 8.96 4.88
C PRO A 18 -2.26 10.10 5.91
N GLY A 19 -3.35 10.85 6.14
CA GLY A 19 -3.39 12.27 6.53
C GLY A 19 -4.01 12.72 7.85
N ARG A 20 -4.49 13.99 7.89
CA ARG A 20 -5.10 14.67 9.07
C ARG A 20 -6.37 15.46 8.67
N VAL A 21 -7.25 15.70 9.66
CA VAL A 21 -8.72 15.84 9.57
C VAL A 21 -9.28 17.18 9.05
N ALA A 22 -10.32 17.11 8.22
CA ALA A 22 -11.51 17.97 8.26
C ALA A 22 -12.79 17.13 7.96
N GLN A 23 -13.85 17.28 8.77
CA GLN A 23 -15.09 16.47 8.73
C GLN A 23 -16.00 16.81 7.53
N ALA A 24 -16.66 15.80 6.95
CA ALA A 24 -17.83 16.00 6.09
C ALA A 24 -18.81 14.81 6.13
N GLN A 25 -20.09 15.14 5.99
CA GLN A 25 -21.29 14.31 6.18
C GLN A 25 -21.49 13.23 5.10
N ALA A 26 -22.33 12.24 5.40
CA ALA A 26 -22.59 11.06 4.55
C ALA A 26 -23.85 11.23 3.69
N GLU A 27 -23.78 10.78 2.43
CA GLU A 27 -24.90 10.79 1.47
C GLU A 27 -25.08 9.40 0.81
N LYS A 28 -26.33 9.06 0.46
CA LYS A 28 -26.78 7.76 -0.07
C LYS A 28 -26.23 7.45 -1.48
N VAL A 29 -26.13 6.16 -1.82
CA VAL A 29 -25.48 5.63 -3.04
C VAL A 29 -26.51 5.27 -4.11
N ASP A 30 -26.29 5.78 -5.33
CA ASP A 30 -26.97 5.37 -6.59
C ASP A 30 -25.98 4.61 -7.50
N LYS A 31 -26.47 3.69 -8.35
CA LYS A 31 -25.69 2.62 -9.00
C LYS A 31 -25.10 2.94 -10.38
N THR A 32 -25.23 4.17 -10.87
CA THR A 32 -24.51 4.66 -12.07
C THR A 32 -23.46 5.67 -11.61
N PRO A 33 -22.17 5.59 -12.00
CA PRO A 33 -21.18 6.53 -11.50
C PRO A 33 -21.47 7.92 -12.07
N SER A 34 -22.05 8.79 -11.25
CA SER A 34 -22.20 10.19 -11.57
C SER A 34 -20.80 10.82 -11.72
N PRO A 35 -20.63 11.84 -12.59
CA PRO A 35 -19.39 12.62 -12.66
C PRO A 35 -18.89 13.11 -11.30
N SER A 36 -19.79 13.32 -10.33
CA SER A 36 -19.43 13.66 -8.95
C SER A 36 -18.60 12.57 -8.25
N ARG A 37 -18.89 11.28 -8.45
CA ARG A 37 -18.15 10.16 -7.83
C ARG A 37 -16.71 10.02 -8.34
N ILE A 38 -16.44 10.48 -9.57
CA ILE A 38 -15.09 10.51 -10.14
C ILE A 38 -14.31 11.67 -9.54
N ALA A 39 -14.90 12.88 -9.48
CA ALA A 39 -14.29 14.04 -8.85
C ALA A 39 -14.00 13.80 -7.36
N GLU A 40 -14.92 13.12 -6.64
CA GLU A 40 -14.72 12.69 -5.25
C GLU A 40 -13.51 11.76 -5.11
N ALA A 41 -13.28 10.84 -6.05
CA ALA A 41 -12.13 9.93 -6.02
C ALA A 41 -10.81 10.70 -6.19
N GLU A 42 -10.73 11.65 -7.13
CA GLU A 42 -9.54 12.50 -7.29
C GLU A 42 -9.28 13.35 -6.04
N SER A 43 -10.32 13.93 -5.44
CA SER A 43 -10.19 14.66 -4.17
C SER A 43 -9.69 13.75 -3.05
N LEU A 44 -10.18 12.52 -2.97
CA LEU A 44 -9.75 11.55 -1.97
C LEU A 44 -8.29 11.13 -2.18
N PHE A 45 -7.86 10.88 -3.42
CA PHE A 45 -6.44 10.64 -3.72
C PHE A 45 -5.55 11.82 -3.35
N GLN A 46 -6.02 13.05 -3.58
CA GLN A 46 -5.28 14.24 -3.18
C GLN A 46 -5.14 14.29 -1.65
N LYS A 47 -6.22 14.04 -0.89
CA LYS A 47 -6.17 13.95 0.58
C LYS A 47 -5.25 12.82 1.09
N ILE A 48 -5.23 11.69 0.39
CA ILE A 48 -4.32 10.56 0.69
C ILE A 48 -2.86 10.96 0.42
N ASN A 49 -2.57 11.81 -0.57
CA ASN A 49 -1.21 12.26 -0.83
C ASN A 49 -0.77 13.42 0.08
N ASP A 50 -1.64 14.41 0.31
CA ASP A 50 -1.41 15.59 1.18
C ASP A 50 -1.31 15.25 2.67
N ALA A 51 -1.77 14.05 2.95
CA ALA A 51 -1.69 13.34 4.18
C ALA A 51 -0.49 13.62 5.10
N ASN A 52 0.69 13.37 4.56
CA ASN A 52 1.94 13.55 5.26
C ASN A 52 2.67 14.78 4.70
N ASN A 53 1.93 15.87 4.46
CA ASN A 53 2.53 17.14 4.05
C ASN A 53 3.68 17.52 4.98
N GLY A 54 4.85 17.78 4.39
CA GLY A 54 6.09 18.04 5.12
C GLY A 54 6.96 16.81 5.38
N LEU A 55 6.49 15.60 5.08
CA LEU A 55 7.32 14.39 5.07
C LEU A 55 8.16 14.37 3.79
N LYS A 56 9.44 14.65 3.93
CA LYS A 56 10.41 14.68 2.82
C LYS A 56 11.09 13.34 2.61
N ASP A 57 11.42 12.66 3.70
CA ASP A 57 12.01 11.34 3.67
C ASP A 57 11.79 10.61 5.02
N TYR A 58 11.96 9.30 5.01
CA TYR A 58 12.22 8.55 6.24
C TYR A 58 12.95 7.23 5.98
N VAL A 59 13.49 6.68 7.06
CA VAL A 59 13.95 5.29 7.16
C VAL A 59 13.25 4.62 8.34
N THR A 60 12.84 3.36 8.16
CA THR A 60 12.26 2.52 9.21
C THR A 60 12.80 1.11 9.12
N ASN A 61 12.96 0.47 10.28
CA ASN A 61 13.25 -0.95 10.38
C ASN A 61 11.98 -1.75 10.10
N LEU A 62 12.15 -2.92 9.47
CA LEU A 62 11.08 -3.87 9.18
C LEU A 62 11.41 -5.25 9.75
N ASP A 63 10.44 -5.82 10.45
CA ASP A 63 10.36 -7.26 10.72
C ASP A 63 9.27 -7.84 9.81
N ILE A 64 9.62 -8.76 8.92
CA ILE A 64 8.73 -9.30 7.90
C ILE A 64 8.60 -10.81 8.09
N MET A 65 7.38 -11.28 8.31
CA MET A 65 7.05 -12.69 8.41
C MET A 65 6.26 -13.10 7.17
N VAL A 66 6.78 -14.07 6.43
CA VAL A 66 6.12 -14.67 5.27
C VAL A 66 5.73 -16.09 5.60
N LYS A 67 4.48 -16.47 5.34
CA LYS A 67 4.01 -17.85 5.42
C LYS A 67 3.35 -18.24 4.10
N THR A 68 3.85 -19.29 3.47
CA THR A 68 3.24 -19.92 2.28
C THR A 68 3.19 -21.43 2.50
N PHE A 69 2.59 -22.19 1.57
CA PHE A 69 2.50 -23.65 1.68
C PHE A 69 3.89 -24.29 1.86
N GLY A 70 4.17 -24.78 3.07
CA GLY A 70 5.42 -25.45 3.45
C GLY A 70 6.63 -24.54 3.72
N ILE A 71 6.49 -23.21 3.69
CA ILE A 71 7.60 -22.27 3.91
C ILE A 71 7.19 -21.16 4.86
N GLY A 72 7.91 -21.02 5.97
CA GLY A 72 7.88 -19.86 6.86
C GLY A 72 9.22 -19.14 6.82
N LEU A 73 9.22 -17.84 6.56
CA LEU A 73 10.43 -17.01 6.55
C LEU A 73 10.24 -15.81 7.46
N ASN A 74 11.26 -15.51 8.26
CA ASN A 74 11.37 -14.25 8.98
C ASN A 74 12.53 -13.48 8.36
N LEU A 75 12.23 -12.32 7.79
CA LEU A 75 13.17 -11.43 7.15
C LEU A 75 13.24 -10.13 7.96
N LYS A 76 14.41 -9.52 7.98
CA LYS A 76 14.58 -8.16 8.49
C LYS A 76 14.94 -7.24 7.35
N GLY A 77 14.60 -5.96 7.46
CA GLY A 77 14.97 -5.00 6.44
C GLY A 77 14.92 -3.56 6.90
N GLU A 78 15.31 -2.67 6.01
CA GLU A 78 15.11 -1.23 6.11
C GLU A 78 14.29 -0.77 4.92
N LEU A 79 13.27 0.04 5.19
CA LEU A 79 12.48 0.71 4.17
C LEU A 79 12.86 2.19 4.14
N TYR A 80 13.26 2.64 2.97
CA TYR A 80 13.60 4.02 2.67
C TYR A 80 12.49 4.62 1.82
N TYR A 81 12.04 5.80 2.19
CA TYR A 81 11.13 6.62 1.40
C TYR A 81 11.74 8.00 1.21
N LYS A 82 11.56 8.58 0.03
CA LYS A 82 11.87 9.98 -0.26
C LYS A 82 10.86 10.56 -1.25
N GLU A 83 10.37 11.76 -0.96
CA GLU A 83 9.53 12.55 -1.85
C GLU A 83 10.24 12.77 -3.22
N PRO A 84 9.52 12.78 -4.36
CA PRO A 84 8.08 12.60 -4.50
C PRO A 84 7.59 11.16 -4.34
N GLU A 85 8.28 10.15 -4.88
CA GLU A 85 7.75 8.78 -4.92
C GLU A 85 8.84 7.70 -4.88
N LYS A 86 10.03 7.99 -4.32
CA LYS A 86 11.13 7.02 -4.28
C LYS A 86 10.97 6.10 -3.08
N VAL A 87 10.92 4.79 -3.33
CA VAL A 87 10.87 3.78 -2.27
C VAL A 87 11.89 2.68 -2.53
N LYS A 88 12.65 2.31 -1.49
CA LYS A 88 13.59 1.20 -1.52
C LYS A 88 13.41 0.34 -0.28
N LEU A 89 13.23 -0.95 -0.48
CA LEU A 89 13.29 -1.96 0.56
C LEU A 89 14.63 -2.69 0.45
N VAL A 90 15.41 -2.67 1.52
CA VAL A 90 16.66 -3.40 1.66
C VAL A 90 16.46 -4.51 2.67
N LEU A 91 16.51 -5.76 2.21
CA LEU A 91 16.41 -6.94 3.07
C LEU A 91 17.79 -7.33 3.59
N LYS A 92 17.85 -7.76 4.84
CA LYS A 92 19.05 -8.22 5.54
C LYS A 92 18.98 -9.73 5.74
N ASN A 93 20.13 -10.41 5.63
CA ASN A 93 20.29 -11.85 5.86
C ASN A 93 19.27 -12.71 5.09
N VAL A 94 19.00 -12.35 3.84
CA VAL A 94 18.09 -13.13 3.00
C VAL A 94 18.70 -14.49 2.65
N PRO A 95 17.90 -15.57 2.63
CA PRO A 95 18.36 -16.85 2.08
C PRO A 95 18.91 -16.71 0.66
N ASP A 96 19.83 -17.57 0.25
CA ASP A 96 20.51 -17.49 -1.05
C ASP A 96 19.54 -17.42 -2.24
N PHE A 97 18.40 -18.10 -2.15
CA PHE A 97 17.39 -18.07 -3.21
C PHE A 97 16.68 -16.69 -3.36
N LEU A 98 16.84 -15.79 -2.39
CA LEU A 98 16.36 -14.40 -2.38
C LEU A 98 17.48 -13.37 -2.52
N SER A 99 18.75 -13.78 -2.56
CA SER A 99 19.91 -12.88 -2.63
C SER A 99 19.85 -11.89 -3.79
N LYS A 100 19.36 -12.32 -4.95
CA LYS A 100 19.15 -11.47 -6.15
C LYS A 100 18.05 -10.42 -5.99
N HIS A 101 17.25 -10.51 -4.93
CA HIS A 101 16.13 -9.63 -4.62
C HIS A 101 16.28 -8.96 -3.25
N LYS A 102 17.51 -8.89 -2.73
CA LYS A 102 17.84 -8.18 -1.49
C LYS A 102 17.51 -6.68 -1.55
N HIS A 103 17.42 -6.12 -2.74
CA HIS A 103 16.97 -4.76 -2.99
C HIS A 103 15.71 -4.80 -3.85
N ILE A 104 14.62 -4.27 -3.30
CA ILE A 104 13.36 -4.09 -4.01
C ILE A 104 13.15 -2.59 -4.15
N PHE A 105 13.12 -2.13 -5.40
CA PHE A 105 12.95 -0.73 -5.73
C PHE A 105 11.54 -0.50 -6.28
N ALA A 106 10.89 0.56 -5.81
CA ALA A 106 9.73 1.12 -6.46
C ALA A 106 9.97 2.61 -6.66
N THR A 107 9.92 3.03 -7.93
CA THR A 107 10.06 4.44 -8.31
C THR A 107 8.74 5.20 -8.24
N LYS A 108 7.67 4.52 -7.79
CA LYS A 108 6.33 5.06 -7.62
C LYS A 108 5.71 4.49 -6.35
N THR A 109 4.98 5.33 -5.62
CA THR A 109 4.10 4.86 -4.56
C THR A 109 2.95 4.05 -5.15
N ILE A 110 2.26 3.31 -4.28
CA ILE A 110 1.04 2.59 -4.65
C ILE A 110 0.01 3.57 -5.23
N THR A 111 -0.18 4.73 -4.60
CA THR A 111 -1.15 5.75 -5.04
C THR A 111 -0.76 6.39 -6.37
N GLY A 112 0.51 6.72 -6.60
CA GLY A 112 1.00 7.26 -7.87
C GLY A 112 0.82 6.30 -9.05
N THR A 113 1.07 5.01 -8.82
CA THR A 113 0.86 3.96 -9.82
C THR A 113 -0.64 3.78 -10.11
N MET A 114 -1.46 3.76 -9.07
CA MET A 114 -2.91 3.61 -9.14
C MET A 114 -3.58 4.73 -9.93
N ARG A 115 -3.27 6.01 -9.65
CA ARG A 115 -3.88 7.15 -10.36
C ARG A 115 -3.63 7.14 -11.87
N LYS A 116 -2.42 6.77 -12.29
CA LYS A 116 -2.06 6.73 -13.72
C LYS A 116 -2.69 5.53 -14.43
N GLY A 117 -2.69 4.36 -13.81
CA GLY A 117 -3.08 3.10 -14.45
C GLY A 117 -4.57 2.79 -14.46
N PHE A 118 -5.40 3.48 -13.65
CA PHE A 118 -6.78 3.08 -13.40
C PHE A 118 -7.76 4.24 -13.50
N ASN A 119 -9.00 3.92 -13.90
CA ASN A 119 -10.16 4.77 -13.70
C ASN A 119 -10.68 4.53 -12.29
N SER A 120 -10.96 5.60 -11.55
CA SER A 120 -11.31 5.52 -10.13
C SER A 120 -12.66 6.18 -9.86
N ARG A 121 -13.42 5.63 -8.93
CA ARG A 121 -14.68 6.22 -8.44
C ARG A 121 -14.91 5.88 -6.98
N VAL A 122 -15.52 6.79 -6.23
CA VAL A 122 -16.11 6.46 -4.93
C VAL A 122 -17.38 5.64 -5.17
N ILE A 123 -17.47 4.46 -4.55
CA ILE A 123 -18.63 3.57 -4.66
C ILE A 123 -19.50 3.56 -3.40
N GLY A 124 -19.06 4.20 -2.32
CA GLY A 124 -19.85 4.36 -1.11
C GLY A 124 -19.02 4.61 0.14
N ALA A 125 -19.62 4.28 1.27
CA ALA A 125 -18.99 4.33 2.58
C ALA A 125 -19.32 3.05 3.36
N GLU A 126 -18.34 2.56 4.09
CA GLU A 126 -18.44 1.35 4.91
C GLU A 126 -17.73 1.58 6.24
N SER A 127 -18.09 0.82 7.28
CA SER A 127 -17.35 0.79 8.53
C SER A 127 -16.38 -0.39 8.52
N LEU A 128 -15.08 -0.12 8.65
CA LEU A 128 -14.06 -1.15 8.78
C LEU A 128 -13.57 -1.18 10.23
N ASN A 129 -13.88 -2.24 10.97
CA ASN A 129 -13.54 -2.38 12.39
C ASN A 129 -13.99 -1.18 13.25
N GLY A 130 -15.18 -0.65 12.97
CA GLY A 130 -15.72 0.53 13.65
C GLY A 130 -15.23 1.89 13.10
N ALA A 131 -14.22 1.90 12.21
CA ALA A 131 -13.76 3.13 11.56
C ALA A 131 -14.61 3.43 10.31
N PRO A 132 -15.26 4.61 10.21
CA PRO A 132 -15.96 4.99 9.00
C PRO A 132 -14.95 5.24 7.87
N CYS A 133 -15.20 4.64 6.71
CA CYS A 133 -14.34 4.70 5.53
C CYS A 133 -15.13 5.16 4.30
N TRP A 134 -14.45 5.87 3.39
CA TRP A 134 -14.82 5.93 1.99
C TRP A 134 -14.35 4.65 1.29
N VAL A 135 -15.18 4.14 0.38
CA VAL A 135 -14.85 2.98 -0.44
C VAL A 135 -14.68 3.45 -1.88
N MET A 136 -13.49 3.22 -2.44
CA MET A 136 -13.20 3.49 -3.84
C MET A 136 -13.06 2.19 -4.62
N GLU A 137 -13.53 2.20 -5.86
CA GLU A 137 -13.25 1.17 -6.84
C GLU A 137 -12.37 1.73 -7.94
N MET A 138 -11.43 0.90 -8.40
CA MET A 138 -10.51 1.21 -9.47
C MET A 138 -10.54 0.11 -10.52
N ILE A 139 -10.68 0.50 -11.78
CA ILE A 139 -10.68 -0.40 -12.93
C ILE A 139 -9.49 -0.04 -13.83
N PRO A 140 -8.65 -1.01 -14.26
CA PRO A 140 -7.53 -0.71 -15.14
C PRO A 140 -7.96 0.01 -16.42
N LYS A 141 -7.19 1.02 -16.85
CA LYS A 141 -7.39 1.71 -18.14
C LYS A 141 -6.97 0.87 -19.34
N ARG A 142 -6.15 -0.15 -19.11
CA ARG A 142 -5.65 -1.10 -20.13
C ARG A 142 -5.83 -2.51 -19.61
N GLU A 143 -6.05 -3.45 -20.51
CA GLU A 143 -6.13 -4.85 -20.13
C GLU A 143 -4.84 -5.35 -19.46
N GLY A 144 -5.01 -6.27 -18.52
CA GLY A 144 -3.95 -6.82 -17.68
C GLY A 144 -4.54 -7.87 -16.73
N SER A 145 -3.70 -8.41 -15.85
CA SER A 145 -4.11 -9.49 -14.93
C SER A 145 -5.07 -9.03 -13.83
N ILE A 146 -4.97 -7.76 -13.41
CA ILE A 146 -5.88 -7.15 -12.43
C ILE A 146 -7.23 -6.89 -13.11
N LEU A 147 -8.31 -7.32 -12.47
CA LEU A 147 -9.69 -7.06 -12.84
C LEU A 147 -10.17 -5.75 -12.21
N SER A 148 -9.97 -5.60 -10.90
CA SER A 148 -10.34 -4.38 -10.15
C SER A 148 -9.53 -4.26 -8.86
N ILE A 149 -9.52 -3.05 -8.28
CA ILE A 149 -8.99 -2.78 -6.96
C ILE A 149 -10.06 -2.06 -6.15
N ARG A 150 -10.25 -2.45 -4.89
CA ARG A 150 -11.09 -1.72 -3.94
C ARG A 150 -10.24 -1.20 -2.78
N LEU A 151 -10.46 0.05 -2.39
CA LEU A 151 -9.71 0.75 -1.35
C LEU A 151 -10.67 1.24 -0.27
N TRP A 152 -10.25 1.15 0.99
CA TRP A 152 -10.96 1.74 2.13
C TRP A 152 -10.09 2.81 2.76
N ALA A 153 -10.49 4.07 2.57
CA ALA A 153 -9.83 5.23 3.15
C ALA A 153 -10.64 5.75 4.35
N ARG A 154 -10.06 5.74 5.55
CA ARG A 154 -10.72 6.21 6.78
C ARG A 154 -11.13 7.67 6.64
N LYS A 155 -12.38 8.02 6.94
CA LYS A 155 -12.91 9.39 6.73
C LYS A 155 -12.21 10.44 7.58
N LYS A 156 -11.73 10.06 8.77
CA LYS A 156 -11.08 10.98 9.71
C LYS A 156 -9.80 11.57 9.12
N ASP A 157 -8.94 10.72 8.57
CA ASP A 157 -7.55 11.05 8.24
C ASP A 157 -7.12 10.49 6.88
N SER A 158 -8.03 9.94 6.08
CA SER A 158 -7.72 9.29 4.82
C SER A 158 -6.74 8.10 4.92
N ALA A 159 -6.58 7.48 6.10
CA ALA A 159 -5.84 6.22 6.27
C ALA A 159 -6.33 5.13 5.33
N LEU A 160 -5.46 4.66 4.42
CA LEU A 160 -5.75 3.52 3.56
C LEU A 160 -5.64 2.23 4.38
N LEU A 161 -6.72 1.88 5.06
CA LEU A 161 -6.77 0.77 6.00
C LEU A 161 -6.81 -0.60 5.31
N LYS A 162 -7.37 -0.64 4.09
CA LYS A 162 -7.53 -1.89 3.34
C LYS A 162 -7.42 -1.64 1.84
N ILE A 163 -6.76 -2.56 1.15
CA ILE A 163 -6.71 -2.67 -0.30
C ILE A 163 -7.06 -4.10 -0.69
N LEU A 164 -7.99 -4.26 -1.62
CA LEU A 164 -8.41 -5.55 -2.15
C LEU A 164 -8.19 -5.58 -3.66
N TYR A 165 -7.30 -6.44 -4.12
CA TYR A 165 -7.06 -6.68 -5.53
C TYR A 165 -7.85 -7.90 -5.98
N HIS A 166 -8.60 -7.76 -7.05
CA HIS A 166 -9.22 -8.87 -7.77
C HIS A 166 -8.47 -9.10 -9.08
N TYR A 167 -8.09 -10.35 -9.34
CA TYR A 167 -7.42 -10.77 -10.57
C TYR A 167 -8.39 -11.56 -11.46
N ARG A 168 -8.16 -11.52 -12.77
CA ARG A 168 -9.02 -12.18 -13.77
C ARG A 168 -9.01 -13.70 -13.69
N ASP A 169 -7.93 -14.28 -13.16
CA ASP A 169 -7.78 -15.72 -12.95
C ASP A 169 -8.43 -16.22 -11.65
N GLY A 170 -9.21 -15.37 -10.97
CA GLY A 170 -9.83 -15.66 -9.68
C GLY A 170 -8.91 -15.40 -8.48
N GLY A 171 -7.68 -14.91 -8.70
CA GLY A 171 -6.79 -14.49 -7.63
C GLY A 171 -7.31 -13.29 -6.85
N VAL A 172 -7.02 -13.27 -5.55
CA VAL A 172 -7.37 -12.19 -4.63
C VAL A 172 -6.18 -11.88 -3.72
N ILE A 173 -5.86 -10.59 -3.56
CA ILE A 173 -4.91 -10.11 -2.56
C ILE A 173 -5.63 -9.10 -1.67
N THR A 174 -5.62 -9.33 -0.35
CA THR A 174 -6.11 -8.38 0.64
C THR A 174 -4.96 -7.85 1.46
N LEU A 175 -4.70 -6.54 1.37
CA LEU A 175 -3.77 -5.83 2.24
C LEU A 175 -4.56 -5.08 3.32
N ASN A 176 -4.22 -5.25 4.58
CA ASN A 176 -4.71 -4.45 5.70
C ASN A 176 -3.52 -3.69 6.30
N GLN A 177 -3.73 -2.43 6.67
CA GLN A 177 -2.69 -1.59 7.26
C GLN A 177 -3.20 -0.89 8.51
N ASP A 178 -2.40 -0.98 9.57
CA ASP A 178 -2.53 -0.19 10.77
C ASP A 178 -1.52 0.96 10.74
N PHE A 179 -1.92 2.10 11.27
CA PHE A 179 -1.11 3.32 11.26
C PHE A 179 -0.85 3.81 12.68
N GLN A 180 0.32 4.42 12.86
CA GLN A 180 0.77 5.03 14.10
C GLN A 180 1.22 6.47 13.85
N ALA A 181 1.12 7.30 14.88
CA ALA A 181 1.59 8.67 14.82
C ALA A 181 3.08 8.73 15.19
N GLU A 182 3.90 9.30 14.31
CA GLU A 182 5.36 9.42 14.47
C GLU A 182 5.80 10.84 14.17
N LYS A 183 6.29 11.56 15.18
CA LYS A 183 6.77 12.96 15.05
C LYS A 183 5.79 13.87 14.28
N GLY A 184 4.49 13.66 14.46
CA GLY A 184 3.42 14.44 13.81
C GLY A 184 2.91 13.89 12.47
N PHE A 185 3.50 12.81 11.95
CA PHE A 185 3.10 12.14 10.72
C PHE A 185 2.31 10.85 11.02
N LEU A 186 1.40 10.47 10.13
CA LEU A 186 0.66 9.20 10.23
C LEU A 186 1.34 8.17 9.31
N LEU A 187 2.09 7.24 9.90
CA LEU A 187 2.92 6.27 9.19
C LEU A 187 2.45 4.83 9.46
N PRO A 188 2.71 3.87 8.57
CA PRO A 188 2.37 2.48 8.83
C PRO A 188 3.04 1.97 10.11
N GLY A 189 2.28 1.31 10.97
CA GLY A 189 2.84 0.55 12.11
C GLY A 189 2.90 -0.95 11.81
N ARG A 190 1.90 -1.46 11.09
CA ARG A 190 1.80 -2.87 10.69
C ARG A 190 1.08 -3.00 9.35
N SER A 191 1.53 -3.94 8.54
CA SER A 191 0.88 -4.33 7.28
C SER A 191 0.66 -5.84 7.28
N TYR A 192 -0.53 -6.29 6.87
CA TYR A 192 -0.85 -7.70 6.71
C TYR A 192 -1.47 -7.95 5.34
N ALA A 193 -0.82 -8.76 4.51
CA ALA A 193 -1.30 -9.19 3.21
C ALA A 193 -1.72 -10.66 3.25
N ASP A 194 -2.95 -10.95 2.82
CA ASP A 194 -3.45 -12.30 2.55
C ASP A 194 -3.56 -12.50 1.04
N ILE A 195 -2.90 -13.52 0.51
CA ILE A 195 -2.79 -13.80 -0.92
C ILE A 195 -3.44 -15.14 -1.20
N ARG A 196 -4.42 -15.15 -2.10
CA ARG A 196 -5.16 -16.35 -2.51
C ARG A 196 -5.30 -16.40 -4.02
N PHE A 197 -4.48 -17.23 -4.66
CA PHE A 197 -4.62 -17.63 -6.05
C PHE A 197 -4.96 -19.13 -6.13
N PRO A 198 -5.56 -19.61 -7.24
CA PRO A 198 -5.95 -21.02 -7.37
C PRO A 198 -4.84 -22.03 -7.06
N LYS A 199 -3.57 -21.67 -7.27
CA LYS A 199 -2.40 -22.55 -7.05
C LYS A 199 -1.43 -22.05 -5.97
N ILE A 200 -1.66 -20.86 -5.41
CA ILE A 200 -0.72 -20.22 -4.50
C ILE A 200 -1.50 -19.51 -3.40
N GLN A 201 -1.19 -19.84 -2.16
CA GLN A 201 -1.73 -19.13 -1.01
C GLN A 201 -0.60 -18.75 -0.06
N GLY A 202 -0.76 -17.63 0.63
CA GLY A 202 0.19 -17.21 1.63
C GLY A 202 -0.18 -15.90 2.28
N THR A 203 0.51 -15.60 3.36
CA THR A 203 0.34 -14.39 4.13
C THR A 203 1.68 -13.70 4.32
N ILE A 204 1.67 -12.38 4.33
CA ILE A 204 2.81 -11.57 4.72
C ILE A 204 2.38 -10.64 5.83
N GLU A 205 3.19 -10.55 6.86
CA GLU A 205 3.07 -9.55 7.90
C GLU A 205 4.36 -8.74 7.95
N ALA A 206 4.24 -7.42 8.03
CA ALA A 206 5.37 -6.53 8.27
C ALA A 206 5.07 -5.61 9.44
N THR A 207 6.03 -5.45 10.34
CA THR A 207 5.99 -4.47 11.44
C THR A 207 7.06 -3.42 11.22
N TYR A 208 6.67 -2.15 11.38
CA TYR A 208 7.50 -0.98 11.13
C TYR A 208 7.95 -0.39 12.47
N ARG A 209 9.24 -0.09 12.62
CA ARG A 209 9.84 0.39 13.88
C ARG A 209 10.94 1.42 13.65
N ASP A 210 11.20 2.22 14.67
CA ASP A 210 12.35 3.13 14.75
C ASP A 210 12.42 4.16 13.60
N TYR A 211 11.30 4.85 13.36
CA TYR A 211 11.21 5.86 12.31
C TYR A 211 12.22 7.00 12.51
N ARG A 212 13.06 7.19 11.49
CA ARG A 212 13.94 8.35 11.32
C ARG A 212 13.39 9.18 10.17
N ILE A 213 12.87 10.36 10.46
CA ILE A 213 12.07 11.18 9.55
C ILE A 213 12.83 12.47 9.21
N ASN A 214 12.74 12.92 7.95
CA ASN A 214 13.32 14.15 7.41
C ASN A 214 14.82 14.26 7.72
N THR A 215 15.52 13.18 7.44
CA THR A 215 16.96 13.01 7.69
C THR A 215 17.83 13.57 6.57
N GLY A 216 17.26 13.95 5.43
CA GLY A 216 18.01 14.42 4.27
C GLY A 216 18.62 13.27 3.47
N LEU A 217 17.85 12.20 3.22
CA LEU A 217 18.35 11.02 2.49
C LEU A 217 18.93 11.40 1.11
N SER A 218 20.13 10.90 0.80
CA SER A 218 20.74 11.07 -0.52
C SER A 218 20.01 10.29 -1.60
N ASP A 219 19.95 10.83 -2.81
CA ASP A 219 19.37 10.17 -3.97
C ASP A 219 20.13 8.91 -4.39
N GLN A 220 21.43 8.84 -4.08
CA GLN A 220 22.28 7.68 -4.35
C GLN A 220 21.75 6.40 -3.69
N ILE A 221 20.99 6.51 -2.59
CA ILE A 221 20.36 5.37 -1.94
C ILE A 221 19.39 4.65 -2.90
N PHE A 222 18.75 5.38 -3.81
CA PHE A 222 17.72 4.86 -4.71
C PHE A 222 18.25 4.42 -6.08
N GLU A 223 19.55 4.56 -6.33
CA GLU A 223 20.18 4.07 -7.55
C GLU A 223 20.25 2.54 -7.52
N THR A 224 19.96 1.91 -8.66
CA THR A 224 20.12 0.47 -8.86
C THR A 224 21.60 0.18 -9.09
N SER A 225 22.28 -0.34 -8.07
CA SER A 225 23.60 -0.97 -8.19
C SER A 225 23.53 -2.26 -8.99
#